data_AF-A0A022FPK1-F1
#
_entry.id   AF-A0A022FPK1-F1
#
_cell.length_a   1.000
_cell.length_b   1.000
_cell.length_c   1.000
_cell.angle_alpha   90.00
_cell.angle_beta   90.00
_cell.angle_gamma   90.00
#
_symmetry.space_group_name_H-M   'P 1'
#
loop_
_entity.id
_entity.type
_entity.pdbx_description
1 polymer ?
#
loop_
_entity_poly.entity_id
_entity_poly.type
_entity_poly.pdbx_seq_one_letter_code
_entity_poly.pdbx_strand_id
1 'polypeptide(L)'
;MTTPVHVLSLRRAGTLLVAAALAGLLGGCAASSWLGFKGDKVKWKQVTLTAAADANGNSPVAVDVVLVSDEALQARLADLPAAKWFAGRSDLGSTYPSGLRYRSWELVPGQRLDVPAEDLEGPRVAAAYVFANYQAPGAHRARVEQFNGTLAVQLDSAAFTVLVTK
;
A
#
# COMPACT_ATOMS: atom_id res chain seq x y z
N MET A 1 64.01 -34.98 -59.14
CA MET A 1 64.36 -33.63 -59.59
C MET A 1 63.29 -32.66 -59.09
N THR A 2 63.74 -31.53 -58.52
CA THR A 2 63.04 -30.24 -58.29
C THR A 2 61.82 -30.17 -57.36
N THR A 3 62.04 -29.54 -56.19
CA THR A 3 61.04 -28.71 -55.47
C THR A 3 60.66 -27.49 -56.31
N PRO A 4 59.46 -26.88 -56.14
CA PRO A 4 59.40 -25.72 -55.24
C PRO A 4 58.09 -25.53 -54.46
N VAL A 5 58.24 -24.71 -53.43
CA VAL A 5 57.26 -24.16 -52.49
C VAL A 5 56.54 -22.97 -53.14
N HIS A 6 55.22 -22.79 -52.91
CA HIS A 6 54.59 -21.47 -53.07
C HIS A 6 53.53 -21.16 -51.99
N VAL A 7 53.96 -20.27 -51.08
CA VAL A 7 53.30 -19.04 -50.62
C VAL A 7 51.86 -19.11 -50.06
N LEU A 8 51.81 -18.99 -48.73
CA LEU A 8 50.97 -18.12 -47.89
C LEU A 8 49.73 -17.45 -48.53
N SER A 9 48.56 -17.75 -47.97
CA SER A 9 47.42 -16.84 -47.94
C SER A 9 46.78 -16.89 -46.55
N LEU A 10 47.40 -16.16 -45.62
CA LEU A 10 46.73 -15.69 -44.42
C LEU A 10 45.88 -14.49 -44.86
N ARG A 11 44.56 -14.62 -44.87
CA ARG A 11 43.58 -13.53 -44.67
C ARG A 11 42.19 -13.98 -45.10
N ARG A 12 41.32 -14.15 -44.11
CA ARG A 12 39.96 -13.60 -44.02
C ARG A 12 39.44 -14.05 -42.66
N ALA A 13 39.71 -13.26 -41.62
CA ALA A 13 38.74 -12.26 -41.18
C ALA A 13 37.42 -12.99 -40.87
N GLY A 14 37.26 -13.58 -39.68
CA GLY A 14 37.28 -12.80 -38.44
C GLY A 14 36.13 -11.80 -38.38
N THR A 15 35.02 -12.07 -39.09
CA THR A 15 33.92 -11.09 -39.22
C THR A 15 32.54 -11.75 -39.39
N LEU A 16 32.27 -12.86 -38.71
CA LEU A 16 30.93 -13.46 -38.72
C LEU A 16 30.47 -14.00 -37.34
N LEU A 17 31.04 -13.46 -36.26
CA LEU A 17 30.64 -13.78 -34.87
C LEU A 17 30.41 -12.55 -33.98
N VAL A 18 30.06 -11.40 -34.57
CA VAL A 18 29.77 -10.17 -33.79
C VAL A 18 28.33 -9.67 -33.98
N ALA A 19 27.56 -10.20 -34.92
CA ALA A 19 26.20 -9.71 -35.20
C ALA A 19 25.08 -10.34 -34.36
N ALA A 20 25.37 -11.29 -33.45
CA ALA A 20 24.34 -11.95 -32.63
C ALA A 20 24.33 -11.50 -31.15
N ALA A 21 25.27 -10.66 -30.72
CA ALA A 21 25.41 -10.26 -29.32
C ALA A 21 24.88 -8.84 -29.00
N LEU A 22 24.37 -8.11 -29.99
CA LEU A 22 23.94 -6.70 -29.83
C LEU A 22 22.42 -6.46 -29.92
N ALA A 23 21.60 -7.49 -29.75
CA ALA A 23 20.13 -7.36 -29.76
C ALA A 23 19.46 -7.58 -28.38
N GLY A 24 20.24 -7.87 -27.32
CA GLY A 24 19.72 -8.18 -25.99
C GLY A 24 19.71 -7.02 -24.97
N LEU A 25 20.24 -5.85 -25.32
CA LEU A 25 20.50 -4.76 -24.35
C LEU A 25 19.39 -3.69 -24.27
N LEU A 26 18.29 -3.85 -25.01
CA LEU A 26 17.08 -3.03 -24.87
C LEU A 26 15.95 -3.74 -24.13
N GLY A 27 16.26 -4.84 -23.41
CA GLY A 27 15.39 -5.40 -22.38
C GLY A 27 15.27 -4.43 -21.21
N GLY A 28 14.61 -3.30 -21.42
CA GLY A 28 14.15 -2.45 -20.35
C GLY A 28 13.37 -3.29 -19.35
N CYS A 29 13.54 -2.99 -18.06
CA CYS A 29 12.88 -3.65 -16.93
C CYS A 29 11.36 -3.43 -16.91
N ALA A 30 10.66 -3.74 -18.01
CA ALA A 30 9.21 -3.76 -18.12
C ALA A 30 8.64 -5.19 -17.98
N ALA A 31 9.51 -6.21 -17.84
CA ALA A 31 9.09 -7.61 -17.63
C ALA A 31 8.48 -7.88 -16.24
N SER A 32 8.35 -6.87 -15.37
CA SER A 32 7.75 -7.00 -14.04
C SER A 32 6.24 -6.76 -14.00
N SER A 33 5.59 -6.34 -15.09
CA SER A 33 4.15 -6.03 -15.12
C SER A 33 3.25 -7.15 -15.67
N TRP A 34 3.81 -8.23 -16.24
CA TRP A 34 3.02 -9.29 -16.91
C TRP A 34 2.60 -10.47 -16.01
N LEU A 35 3.11 -10.56 -14.76
CA LEU A 35 2.92 -11.75 -13.90
C LEU A 35 2.40 -11.51 -12.47
N GLY A 36 1.67 -10.41 -12.20
CA GLY A 36 1.03 -10.29 -10.90
C GLY A 36 0.23 -9.02 -10.69
N PHE A 37 -1.09 -9.15 -10.61
CA PHE A 37 -1.93 -8.16 -9.93
C PHE A 37 -1.50 -8.10 -8.46
N LYS A 38 -0.54 -7.25 -8.11
CA LYS A 38 -0.12 -7.04 -6.71
C LYS A 38 -1.28 -6.44 -5.91
N GLY A 39 -1.40 -6.86 -4.66
CA GLY A 39 -2.38 -6.36 -3.70
C GLY A 39 -3.57 -7.28 -3.46
N ASP A 40 -4.25 -7.02 -2.36
CA ASP A 40 -5.33 -7.83 -1.83
C ASP A 40 -6.68 -7.15 -2.00
N LYS A 41 -7.72 -7.96 -2.23
CA LYS A 41 -9.09 -7.44 -2.26
C LYS A 41 -9.63 -7.39 -0.84
N VAL A 42 -10.12 -6.23 -0.42
CA VAL A 42 -10.86 -6.09 0.83
C VAL A 42 -12.20 -6.82 0.72
N LYS A 43 -12.42 -7.76 1.63
CA LYS A 43 -13.61 -8.61 1.76
C LYS A 43 -14.09 -8.61 3.20
N TRP A 44 -14.08 -7.44 3.84
CA TRP A 44 -14.72 -7.29 5.13
C TRP A 44 -16.24 -7.45 4.97
N LYS A 45 -16.90 -8.01 5.97
CA LYS A 45 -18.37 -8.14 6.03
C LYS A 45 -19.00 -6.89 6.63
N GLN A 46 -18.29 -6.26 7.56
CA GLN A 46 -18.70 -5.08 8.30
C GLN A 46 -17.45 -4.42 8.90
N VAL A 47 -17.55 -3.12 9.18
CA VAL A 47 -16.63 -2.44 10.09
C VAL A 47 -17.41 -1.98 11.31
N THR A 48 -16.89 -2.29 12.49
CA THR A 48 -17.45 -1.86 13.77
C THR A 48 -16.49 -0.88 14.40
N LEU A 49 -16.97 0.31 14.71
CA LEU A 49 -16.25 1.32 15.47
C LEU A 49 -16.93 1.45 16.84
N THR A 50 -16.18 1.32 17.92
CA THR A 50 -16.70 1.43 19.29
C THR A 50 -15.80 2.36 20.09
N ALA A 51 -16.39 3.32 20.80
CA ALA A 51 -15.70 4.21 21.71
C ALA A 51 -16.02 3.86 23.16
N ALA A 52 -14.99 3.74 23.98
CA ALA A 52 -15.12 3.67 25.44
C ALA A 52 -15.84 4.91 25.98
N ALA A 53 -16.43 4.79 27.16
CA ALA A 53 -17.17 5.89 27.81
C ALA A 53 -16.26 7.09 28.14
N ASP A 54 -14.96 6.85 28.30
CA ASP A 54 -13.93 7.85 28.60
C ASP A 54 -12.97 8.11 27.42
N ALA A 55 -13.36 7.71 26.20
CA ALA A 55 -12.52 7.84 25.01
C ALA A 55 -12.00 9.28 24.84
N ASN A 56 -10.71 9.40 24.51
CA ASN A 56 -10.02 10.67 24.25
C ASN A 56 -10.27 11.74 25.31
N GLY A 57 -10.22 11.35 26.59
CA GLY A 57 -10.47 12.25 27.72
C GLY A 57 -11.89 12.80 27.73
N ASN A 58 -12.88 11.96 27.43
CA ASN A 58 -14.29 12.33 27.28
C ASN A 58 -14.56 13.31 26.10
N SER A 59 -13.78 13.21 25.02
CA SER A 59 -13.94 14.03 23.82
C SER A 59 -14.17 13.16 22.58
N PRO A 60 -14.77 13.70 21.51
CA PRO A 60 -14.90 12.96 20.25
C PRO A 60 -13.55 12.54 19.66
N VAL A 61 -13.54 11.43 18.92
CA VAL A 61 -12.36 10.90 18.19
C VAL A 61 -12.69 10.75 16.72
N ALA A 62 -11.97 11.48 15.87
CA ALA A 62 -12.01 11.26 14.44
C ALA A 62 -11.23 9.98 14.08
N VAL A 63 -11.83 9.10 13.30
CA VAL A 63 -11.25 7.83 12.85
C VAL A 63 -11.36 7.74 11.34
N ASP A 64 -10.24 7.41 10.71
CA ASP A 64 -10.18 7.12 9.30
C ASP A 64 -9.75 5.68 9.05
N VAL A 65 -10.53 4.97 8.24
CA VAL A 65 -10.07 3.72 7.60
C VAL A 65 -9.53 4.09 6.22
N VAL A 66 -8.25 3.83 6.01
CA VAL A 66 -7.48 4.25 4.84
C VAL A 66 -7.05 3.03 4.04
N LEU A 67 -7.24 3.10 2.73
CA LEU A 67 -7.00 2.05 1.76
C LEU A 67 -6.01 2.59 0.72
N VAL A 68 -4.85 1.97 0.60
CA VAL A 68 -3.77 2.43 -0.30
C VAL A 68 -3.38 1.35 -1.30
N SER A 69 -3.34 1.72 -2.58
CA SER A 69 -2.96 0.82 -3.67
C SER A 69 -1.54 1.10 -4.20
N ASP A 70 -0.99 2.27 -3.89
CA ASP A 70 0.36 2.69 -4.30
C ASP A 70 1.41 2.27 -3.25
N GLU A 71 2.44 1.53 -3.66
CA GLU A 71 3.47 0.99 -2.75
C GLU A 71 4.32 2.10 -2.10
N ALA A 72 4.60 3.20 -2.82
CA ALA A 72 5.38 4.31 -2.26
C ALA A 72 4.57 5.08 -1.21
N LEU A 73 3.28 5.29 -1.46
CA LEU A 73 2.37 5.89 -0.49
C LEU A 73 2.16 4.96 0.72
N GLN A 74 2.07 3.64 0.52
CA GLN A 74 2.03 2.69 1.62
C GLN A 74 3.22 2.88 2.56
N ALA A 75 4.44 2.95 2.02
CA ALA A 75 5.65 3.13 2.81
C ALA A 75 5.61 4.46 3.59
N ARG A 76 5.16 5.54 2.94
CA ARG A 76 4.97 6.83 3.61
C ARG A 76 3.95 6.77 4.76
N LEU A 77 2.81 6.11 4.56
CA LEU A 77 1.77 5.98 5.58
C LEU A 77 2.20 5.08 6.75
N ALA A 78 3.10 4.12 6.50
CA ALA A 78 3.65 3.23 7.52
C ALA A 78 4.44 3.97 8.61
N ASP A 79 4.87 5.21 8.39
CA ASP A 79 5.57 6.03 9.38
C ASP A 79 4.83 7.33 9.73
N LEU A 80 3.74 7.64 9.04
CA LEU A 80 2.97 8.87 9.26
C LEU A 80 2.17 8.81 10.59
N PRO A 81 2.35 9.76 11.53
CA PRO A 81 1.48 9.86 12.71
C PRO A 81 0.08 10.37 12.35
N ALA A 82 -0.94 9.99 13.12
CA ALA A 82 -2.33 10.36 12.87
C ALA A 82 -2.55 11.87 12.79
N ALA A 83 -1.96 12.65 13.71
CA ALA A 83 -2.07 14.11 13.68
C ALA A 83 -1.62 14.70 12.33
N LYS A 84 -0.57 14.13 11.71
CA LYS A 84 -0.08 14.55 10.38
C LYS A 84 -0.97 14.03 9.26
N TRP A 85 -1.53 12.83 9.38
CA TRP A 85 -2.55 12.33 8.46
C TRP A 85 -3.76 13.27 8.43
N PHE A 86 -4.40 13.56 9.56
CA PHE A 86 -5.59 14.39 9.61
C PHE A 86 -5.34 15.82 9.13
N ALA A 87 -4.15 16.37 9.37
CA ALA A 87 -3.76 17.69 8.88
C ALA A 87 -3.52 17.76 7.37
N GLY A 88 -3.19 16.63 6.70
CA GLY A 88 -2.73 16.63 5.29
C GLY A 88 -3.47 15.66 4.35
N ARG A 89 -4.48 14.93 4.84
CA ARG A 89 -5.20 13.89 4.06
C ARG A 89 -5.89 14.42 2.80
N SER A 90 -6.34 15.68 2.79
CA SER A 90 -6.94 16.31 1.59
C SER A 90 -5.92 16.47 0.46
N ASP A 91 -4.72 16.92 0.80
CA ASP A 91 -3.65 17.16 -0.16
C ASP A 91 -3.09 15.83 -0.66
N LEU A 92 -2.97 14.83 0.23
CA LEU A 92 -2.64 13.45 -0.14
C LEU A 92 -3.70 12.86 -1.08
N GLY A 93 -4.98 13.03 -0.78
CA GLY A 93 -6.08 12.57 -1.63
C GLY A 93 -6.02 13.20 -3.04
N SER A 94 -5.75 14.50 -3.11
CA SER A 94 -5.58 15.21 -4.38
C SER A 94 -4.33 14.77 -5.16
N THR A 95 -3.25 14.42 -4.46
CA THR A 95 -1.99 13.96 -5.06
C THR A 95 -2.10 12.52 -5.57
N TYR A 96 -2.86 11.67 -4.89
CA TYR A 96 -3.01 10.23 -5.20
C TYR A 96 -4.47 9.82 -5.41
N PRO A 97 -5.21 10.43 -6.36
CA PRO A 97 -6.67 10.28 -6.46
C PRO A 97 -7.13 8.85 -6.78
N SER A 98 -6.30 8.04 -7.44
CA SER A 98 -6.57 6.62 -7.71
C SER A 98 -5.87 5.67 -6.73
N GLY A 99 -4.83 6.16 -6.04
CA GLY A 99 -3.98 5.36 -5.17
C GLY A 99 -4.36 5.38 -3.69
N LEU A 100 -5.18 6.35 -3.29
CA LEU A 100 -5.62 6.57 -1.91
C LEU A 100 -7.14 6.70 -1.84
N ARG A 101 -7.76 5.89 -0.99
CA ARG A 101 -9.16 6.05 -0.59
C ARG A 101 -9.23 6.04 0.93
N TYR A 102 -10.17 6.78 1.51
CA TYR A 102 -10.44 6.67 2.93
C TYR A 102 -11.91 6.99 3.22
N ARG A 103 -12.39 6.48 4.35
CA ARG A 103 -13.66 6.86 4.95
C ARG A 103 -13.40 7.39 6.34
N SER A 104 -14.13 8.42 6.71
CA SER A 104 -13.93 9.17 7.94
C SER A 104 -15.21 9.18 8.76
N TRP A 105 -15.05 8.98 10.06
CA TRP A 105 -16.12 9.08 11.05
C TRP A 105 -15.61 9.81 12.27
N GLU A 106 -16.53 10.38 13.04
CA GLU A 106 -16.25 10.91 14.37
C GLU A 106 -17.10 10.14 15.37
N LEU A 107 -16.45 9.60 16.41
CA LEU A 107 -17.11 8.87 17.48
C LEU A 107 -17.10 9.69 18.76
N VAL A 108 -18.26 9.89 19.35
CA VAL A 108 -18.37 10.44 20.71
C VAL A 108 -18.19 9.34 21.76
N PRO A 109 -17.79 9.66 23.01
CA PRO A 109 -17.60 8.64 24.04
C PRO A 109 -18.87 7.78 24.28
N GLY A 110 -18.67 6.47 24.41
CA GLY A 110 -19.76 5.48 24.56
C GLY A 110 -20.49 5.12 23.26
N GLN A 111 -20.14 5.73 22.12
CA GLN A 111 -20.80 5.43 20.85
C GLN A 111 -20.33 4.10 20.25
N ARG A 112 -21.26 3.43 19.58
CA ARG A 112 -20.98 2.35 18.63
C ARG A 112 -21.55 2.70 17.27
N LEU A 113 -20.77 2.45 16.22
CA LEU A 113 -21.18 2.55 14.84
C LEU A 113 -20.87 1.24 14.11
N ASP A 114 -21.86 0.69 13.43
CA ASP A 114 -21.69 -0.43 12.51
C ASP A 114 -21.80 0.10 11.08
N VAL A 115 -20.70 -0.01 10.34
CA VAL A 115 -20.50 0.52 8.98
C VAL A 115 -20.59 -0.64 7.98
N PRO A 116 -21.43 -0.53 6.95
CA PRO A 116 -21.56 -1.58 5.94
C PRO A 116 -20.28 -1.71 5.11
N ALA A 117 -19.94 -2.93 4.71
CA ALA A 117 -18.69 -3.19 3.99
C ALA A 117 -18.57 -2.43 2.66
N GLU A 118 -19.69 -2.20 1.98
CA GLU A 118 -19.79 -1.45 0.72
C GLU A 118 -19.14 -0.06 0.79
N ASP A 119 -19.10 0.55 1.97
CA ASP A 119 -18.46 1.85 2.17
C ASP A 119 -16.94 1.84 1.94
N LEU A 120 -16.31 0.67 2.01
CA LEU A 120 -14.87 0.45 1.92
C LEU A 120 -14.48 -0.50 0.78
N GLU A 121 -15.46 -0.96 0.00
CA GLU A 121 -15.21 -1.78 -1.18
C GLU A 121 -14.40 -1.01 -2.25
N GLY A 122 -13.87 -1.77 -3.22
CA GLY A 122 -13.20 -1.21 -4.40
C GLY A 122 -12.04 -2.05 -4.91
N PRO A 123 -11.13 -1.42 -5.66
CA PRO A 123 -9.92 -2.07 -6.18
C PRO A 123 -9.05 -2.75 -5.11
N ARG A 124 -8.18 -3.66 -5.57
CA ARG A 124 -7.14 -4.28 -4.74
C ARG A 124 -6.23 -3.21 -4.14
N VAL A 125 -5.82 -3.42 -2.90
CA VAL A 125 -4.98 -2.50 -2.12
C VAL A 125 -3.66 -3.18 -1.76
N ALA A 126 -2.61 -2.38 -1.64
CA ALA A 126 -1.31 -2.81 -1.12
C ALA A 126 -1.32 -2.85 0.43
N ALA A 127 -2.08 -1.95 1.07
CA ALA A 127 -2.31 -1.97 2.51
C ALA A 127 -3.62 -1.28 2.90
N ALA A 128 -4.06 -1.51 4.14
CA ALA A 128 -5.02 -0.65 4.81
C ALA A 128 -4.50 -0.24 6.20
N TYR A 129 -4.93 0.93 6.63
CA TYR A 129 -4.59 1.51 7.93
C TYR A 129 -5.84 2.04 8.62
N VAL A 130 -5.81 2.06 9.95
CA VAL A 130 -6.74 2.82 10.77
C VAL A 130 -5.93 3.94 11.43
N PHE A 131 -6.41 5.18 11.30
CA PHE A 131 -5.87 6.34 12.00
C PHE A 131 -6.92 6.87 12.97
N ALA A 132 -6.52 7.23 14.19
CA ALA A 132 -7.39 7.83 15.19
C ALA A 132 -6.79 9.14 15.70
N ASN A 133 -7.57 10.23 15.69
CA ASN A 133 -7.09 11.56 16.03
C ASN A 133 -7.19 11.86 17.53
N TYR A 134 -6.40 11.16 18.33
CA TYR A 134 -6.29 11.43 19.77
C TYR A 134 -5.61 12.77 20.06
N GLN A 135 -6.02 13.43 21.14
CA GLN A 135 -5.33 14.61 21.69
C GLN A 135 -4.00 14.25 22.33
N ALA A 136 -3.91 13.04 22.91
CA ALA A 136 -2.66 12.52 23.41
C ALA A 136 -1.61 12.45 22.29
N PRO A 137 -0.32 12.65 22.60
CA PRO A 137 0.75 12.46 21.62
C PRO A 137 0.93 10.97 21.31
N GLY A 138 1.14 10.62 20.05
CA GLY A 138 1.39 9.24 19.64
C GLY A 138 1.23 9.02 18.13
N ALA A 139 1.63 7.84 17.67
CA ALA A 139 1.46 7.47 16.26
C ALA A 139 -0.02 7.35 15.89
N HIS A 140 -0.83 6.79 16.79
CA HIS A 140 -2.27 6.54 16.63
C HIS A 140 -2.66 6.02 15.24
N ARG A 141 -1.87 5.04 14.79
CA ARG A 141 -2.05 4.34 13.53
C ARG A 141 -1.86 2.85 13.74
N ALA A 142 -2.74 2.06 13.14
CA ALA A 142 -2.60 0.61 13.05
C ALA A 142 -2.68 0.17 11.60
N ARG A 143 -1.83 -0.77 11.18
CA ARG A 143 -1.98 -1.47 9.90
C ARG A 143 -2.99 -2.60 10.08
N VAL A 144 -3.88 -2.77 9.11
CA VAL A 144 -4.83 -3.89 9.10
C VAL A 144 -4.19 -5.06 8.39
N GLU A 145 -4.02 -6.17 9.11
CA GLU A 145 -3.32 -7.35 8.62
C GLU A 145 -4.22 -8.35 7.88
N GLN A 146 -5.54 -8.24 8.04
CA GLN A 146 -6.50 -9.20 7.51
C GLN A 146 -7.62 -8.48 6.75
N PHE A 147 -7.88 -8.96 5.53
CA PHE A 147 -8.87 -8.37 4.62
C PHE A 147 -10.13 -9.23 4.45
N ASN A 148 -10.38 -10.16 5.38
CA ASN A 148 -11.58 -10.99 5.42
C ASN A 148 -12.15 -11.07 6.84
N GLY A 149 -13.47 -11.00 6.98
CA GLY A 149 -14.14 -11.00 8.29
C GLY A 149 -14.69 -9.62 8.68
N THR A 150 -14.86 -9.35 9.95
CA THR A 150 -15.34 -8.07 10.48
C THR A 150 -14.18 -7.29 11.07
N LEU A 151 -13.93 -6.08 10.56
CA LEU A 151 -12.95 -5.16 11.14
C LEU A 151 -13.56 -4.49 12.36
N ALA A 152 -13.00 -4.73 13.55
CA ALA A 152 -13.40 -4.09 14.78
C ALA A 152 -12.32 -3.10 15.23
N VAL A 153 -12.73 -1.85 15.49
CA VAL A 153 -11.90 -0.79 16.04
C VAL A 153 -12.47 -0.39 17.38
N GLN A 154 -11.67 -0.54 18.44
CA GLN A 154 -12.02 -0.15 19.79
C GLN A 154 -11.18 1.08 20.18
N LEU A 155 -11.83 2.21 20.42
CA LEU A 155 -11.23 3.48 20.81
C LEU A 155 -11.32 3.61 22.32
N ASP A 156 -10.17 3.65 22.99
CA ASP A 156 -10.08 3.79 24.44
C ASP A 156 -9.66 5.22 24.81
N SER A 157 -9.26 5.45 26.07
CA SER A 157 -8.97 6.78 26.60
C SER A 157 -7.86 7.53 25.84
N ALA A 158 -6.78 6.87 25.44
CA ALA A 158 -5.64 7.51 24.77
C ALA A 158 -4.99 6.67 23.66
N ALA A 159 -5.55 5.50 23.37
CA ALA A 159 -5.07 4.57 22.36
C ALA A 159 -6.26 3.77 21.82
N PHE A 160 -6.03 3.02 20.76
CA PHE A 160 -7.06 2.15 20.17
C PHE A 160 -6.47 0.81 19.78
N THR A 161 -7.35 -0.16 19.61
CA THR A 161 -7.00 -1.48 19.10
C THR A 161 -7.78 -1.78 17.83
N VAL A 162 -7.17 -2.59 16.96
CA VAL A 162 -7.77 -3.07 15.72
C VAL A 162 -7.70 -4.59 15.70
N LEU A 163 -8.84 -5.22 15.47
CA LEU A 163 -8.97 -6.66 15.38
C LEU A 163 -9.80 -7.00 14.15
N VAL A 164 -9.54 -8.17 13.57
CA VAL A 164 -10.39 -8.73 12.51
C VAL A 164 -10.91 -10.07 12.98
N THR A 165 -12.23 -10.22 13.07
CA THR A 165 -12.90 -11.44 13.52
C THR A 165 -13.51 -12.17 12.32
N LYS A 166 -13.50 -13.51 12.32
CA LYS A 166 -13.97 -14.31 11.18
C LYS A 166 -15.49 -14.48 11.15
#